data_AF-A0RW06-F1
#
_entry.id   AF-A0RW06-F1
#
_cell.length_a   1.000
_cell.length_b   1.000
_cell.length_c   1.000
_cell.angle_alpha   90.00
_cell.angle_beta   90.00
_cell.angle_gamma   90.00
#
_symmetry.space_group_name_H-M   'P 1'
#
loop_
_entity.id
_entity.type
_entity.pdbx_description
1 polymer ?
#
loop_
_entity_poly.entity_id
_entity_poly.type
_entity_poly.pdbx_seq_one_letter_code
_entity_poly.pdbx_strand_id
1 'polypeptide(L)'
;MLENAEKNIISNNKVKKYCERTKYNYIKVKNKIKNDKMFAWFFVVDPIRQNMYEIAAANFITKIKDVKKFKKLSKHVFIENGKIIDQKEMKKKGMDPTCKSIDFYWEYHGKEFFAYHKYTKDSGGHQDNQYNDLQCFIDSANISKDSNTIFLAIADGSFYNTNNGMANQTKMEKLEDMANKKTVFALTINELKEFLKKY
;
A
#
# COMPACT_ATOMS: atom_id res chain seq x y z
N MET A 1 12.38 -16.96 -18.26
CA MET A 1 11.91 -16.05 -17.18
C MET A 1 10.48 -16.34 -16.69
N LEU A 2 9.66 -17.17 -17.36
CA LEU A 2 8.27 -17.45 -16.97
C LEU A 2 8.07 -18.66 -16.04
N GLU A 3 9.01 -19.61 -15.96
CA GLU A 3 8.81 -20.86 -15.19
C GLU A 3 8.89 -20.69 -13.66
N ASN A 4 9.56 -19.66 -13.15
CA ASN A 4 9.65 -19.42 -11.70
C ASN A 4 8.53 -18.53 -11.14
N ALA A 5 7.66 -17.97 -11.99
CA ALA A 5 6.52 -17.16 -11.57
C ALA A 5 5.31 -18.01 -11.15
N GLU A 6 5.18 -19.25 -11.65
CA GLU A 6 3.98 -20.10 -11.46
C GLU A 6 3.77 -20.53 -10.00
N LYS A 7 4.83 -20.61 -9.18
CA LYS A 7 4.72 -21.13 -7.80
C LYS A 7 4.17 -20.12 -6.77
N ASN A 8 4.14 -18.82 -7.08
CA ASN A 8 3.74 -17.77 -6.13
C ASN A 8 2.36 -17.13 -6.43
N ILE A 9 1.59 -17.66 -7.38
CA ILE A 9 0.30 -17.08 -7.80
C ILE A 9 -0.92 -17.77 -7.15
N ILE A 10 -0.75 -18.94 -6.53
CA ILE A 10 -1.86 -19.66 -5.89
C ILE A 10 -2.28 -18.97 -4.60
N SER A 11 -3.55 -18.56 -4.52
CA SER A 11 -4.12 -17.96 -3.31
C SER A 11 -4.41 -19.02 -2.25
N ASN A 12 -3.57 -19.09 -1.21
CA ASN A 12 -3.81 -19.97 -0.05
C ASN A 12 -5.19 -19.73 0.60
N ASN A 13 -5.69 -18.48 0.59
CA ASN A 13 -7.01 -18.16 1.11
C ASN A 13 -8.14 -18.75 0.26
N LYS A 14 -8.02 -18.75 -1.08
CA LYS A 14 -8.98 -19.45 -1.95
C LYS A 14 -8.98 -20.95 -1.67
N VAL A 15 -7.80 -21.54 -1.48
CA VAL A 15 -7.67 -22.98 -1.16
C VAL A 15 -8.35 -23.31 0.17
N LYS A 16 -8.10 -22.52 1.23
CA LYS A 16 -8.75 -22.71 2.53
C LYS A 16 -10.27 -22.63 2.43
N LYS A 17 -10.80 -21.57 1.81
CA LYS A 17 -12.25 -21.39 1.60
C LYS A 17 -12.88 -22.52 0.78
N TYR A 18 -12.18 -23.00 -0.25
CA TYR A 18 -12.63 -24.15 -1.03
C TYR A 18 -12.73 -25.40 -0.16
N CYS A 19 -11.71 -25.69 0.65
CA CYS A 19 -11.69 -26.82 1.57
C CYS A 19 -12.80 -26.71 2.63
N GLU A 20 -13.04 -25.52 3.19
CA GLU A 20 -14.12 -25.26 4.14
C GLU A 20 -15.50 -25.55 3.53
N ARG A 21 -15.76 -25.05 2.31
CA ARG A 21 -17.04 -25.23 1.61
C ARG A 21 -17.29 -26.67 1.18
N THR A 22 -16.25 -27.36 0.72
CA THR A 22 -16.36 -28.70 0.13
C THR A 22 -16.05 -29.83 1.11
N LYS A 23 -15.52 -29.50 2.30
CA LYS A 23 -15.00 -30.42 3.31
C LYS A 23 -13.82 -31.29 2.84
N TYR A 24 -13.19 -30.96 1.70
CA TYR A 24 -12.00 -31.66 1.23
C TYR A 24 -10.75 -31.34 2.07
N ASN A 25 -9.86 -32.32 2.21
CA ASN A 25 -8.61 -32.18 2.96
C ASN A 25 -7.63 -31.22 2.26
N TYR A 26 -7.08 -30.26 3.00
CA TYR A 26 -6.19 -29.22 2.49
C TYR A 26 -4.92 -29.76 1.81
N ILE A 27 -4.29 -30.81 2.37
CA ILE A 27 -3.07 -31.42 1.81
C ILE A 27 -3.39 -32.10 0.48
N LYS A 28 -4.52 -32.84 0.41
CA LYS A 28 -4.97 -33.49 -0.84
C LYS A 28 -5.26 -32.46 -1.93
N VAL A 29 -5.95 -31.36 -1.59
CA VAL A 29 -6.24 -30.27 -2.53
C VAL A 29 -4.95 -29.60 -3.02
N LYS A 30 -3.97 -29.34 -2.13
CA LYS A 30 -2.66 -28.80 -2.54
C LYS A 30 -1.89 -29.73 -3.47
N ASN A 31 -1.89 -31.04 -3.19
CA ASN A 31 -1.26 -32.01 -4.08
C ASN A 31 -1.94 -32.04 -5.45
N LYS A 32 -3.28 -31.95 -5.50
CA LYS A 32 -3.99 -31.85 -6.78
C LYS A 32 -3.65 -30.58 -7.54
N ILE A 33 -3.63 -29.41 -6.89
CA ILE A 33 -3.21 -28.14 -7.51
C ILE A 33 -1.80 -28.24 -8.10
N LYS A 34 -0.87 -28.91 -7.42
CA LYS A 34 0.50 -29.08 -7.90
C LYS A 34 0.58 -29.93 -9.18
N ASN A 35 -0.31 -30.91 -9.31
CA ASN A 35 -0.22 -31.95 -10.35
C ASN A 35 -1.24 -31.78 -11.48
N ASP A 36 -2.21 -30.88 -11.34
CA ASP A 36 -3.31 -30.66 -12.29
C ASP A 36 -3.40 -29.16 -12.60
N LYS A 37 -2.82 -28.76 -13.74
CA LYS A 37 -2.77 -27.35 -14.16
C LYS A 37 -4.17 -26.78 -14.34
N MET A 38 -5.10 -27.53 -14.92
CA MET A 38 -6.48 -27.07 -15.13
C MET A 38 -7.19 -26.81 -13.80
N PHE A 39 -6.98 -27.69 -12.81
CA PHE A 39 -7.50 -27.47 -11.47
C PHE A 39 -6.80 -26.29 -10.76
N ALA A 40 -5.51 -26.08 -10.99
CA ALA A 40 -4.75 -24.98 -10.41
C ALA A 40 -5.31 -23.60 -10.81
N TRP A 41 -5.80 -23.46 -12.05
CA TRP A 41 -6.37 -22.20 -12.57
C TRP A 41 -7.47 -21.59 -11.69
N PHE A 42 -8.28 -22.43 -11.02
CA PHE A 42 -9.32 -21.94 -10.10
C PHE A 42 -8.76 -21.18 -8.88
N PHE A 43 -7.49 -21.44 -8.53
CA PHE A 43 -6.85 -20.91 -7.34
C PHE A 43 -5.80 -19.83 -7.62
N VAL A 44 -5.47 -19.62 -8.89
CA VAL A 44 -4.62 -18.53 -9.37
C VAL A 44 -5.22 -17.18 -8.95
N VAL A 45 -4.39 -16.29 -8.40
CA VAL A 45 -4.74 -14.88 -8.23
C VAL A 45 -4.66 -14.23 -9.60
N ASP A 46 -5.76 -13.66 -10.03
CA ASP A 46 -5.84 -12.85 -11.25
C ASP A 46 -4.65 -11.88 -11.30
N PRO A 47 -3.84 -11.89 -12.38
CA PRO A 47 -2.69 -11.00 -12.54
C PRO A 47 -3.01 -9.52 -12.31
N ILE A 48 -4.22 -9.06 -12.65
CA ILE A 48 -4.67 -7.68 -12.42
C ILE A 48 -4.89 -7.40 -10.93
N ARG A 49 -5.25 -8.45 -10.16
CA ARG A 49 -5.47 -8.38 -8.71
C ARG A 49 -4.22 -8.70 -7.89
N GLN A 50 -3.14 -9.13 -8.53
CA GLN A 50 -1.84 -9.16 -7.89
C GLN A 50 -1.45 -7.70 -7.68
N ASN A 51 -1.21 -7.27 -6.45
CA ASN A 51 -0.86 -5.89 -6.16
C ASN A 51 0.60 -5.63 -6.60
N MET A 52 0.86 -5.74 -7.91
CA MET A 52 2.19 -5.78 -8.51
C MET A 52 2.93 -4.47 -8.26
N TYR A 53 2.21 -3.34 -8.29
CA TYR A 53 2.79 -2.03 -8.02
C TYR A 53 3.21 -1.89 -6.55
N GLU A 54 2.41 -2.39 -5.61
CA GLU A 54 2.80 -2.43 -4.20
C GLU A 54 4.01 -3.35 -3.97
N ILE A 55 4.10 -4.49 -4.67
CA ILE A 55 5.27 -5.38 -4.63
C ILE A 55 6.50 -4.69 -5.22
N ALA A 56 6.34 -3.99 -6.35
CA ALA A 56 7.41 -3.25 -7.01
C ALA A 56 7.94 -2.11 -6.11
N ALA A 57 7.04 -1.33 -5.50
CA ALA A 57 7.39 -0.29 -4.55
C ALA A 57 8.12 -0.86 -3.33
N ALA A 58 7.64 -1.95 -2.73
CA ALA A 58 8.32 -2.60 -1.62
C ALA A 58 9.74 -3.08 -1.99
N ASN A 59 9.88 -3.69 -3.18
CA ASN A 59 11.19 -4.11 -3.69
C ASN A 59 12.13 -2.94 -4.00
N PHE A 60 11.58 -1.79 -4.39
CA PHE A 60 12.35 -0.58 -4.61
C PHE A 60 12.86 -0.02 -3.28
N ILE A 61 11.96 0.19 -2.31
CA ILE A 61 12.29 0.77 -0.99
C ILE A 61 13.34 -0.07 -0.26
N THR A 62 13.19 -1.40 -0.27
CA THR A 62 14.13 -2.32 0.40
C THR A 62 15.55 -2.32 -0.18
N LYS A 63 15.72 -1.85 -1.42
CA LYS A 63 17.03 -1.75 -2.08
C LYS A 63 17.71 -0.41 -1.87
N ILE A 64 17.03 0.58 -1.30
CA ILE A 64 17.63 1.86 -0.97
C ILE A 64 18.64 1.63 0.16
N LYS A 65 19.87 2.10 -0.04
CA LYS A 65 20.94 2.01 0.96
C LYS A 65 20.47 2.65 2.27
N ASP A 66 20.83 2.05 3.41
CA ASP A 66 20.54 2.53 4.77
C ASP A 66 19.07 2.47 5.22
N VAL A 67 18.15 2.01 4.36
CA VAL A 67 16.81 1.59 4.79
C VAL A 67 16.92 0.35 5.69
N LYS A 68 16.33 0.42 6.87
CA LYS A 68 16.33 -0.65 7.88
C LYS A 68 14.91 -1.02 8.28
N LYS A 69 14.76 -2.24 8.80
CA LYS A 69 13.50 -2.77 9.37
C LYS A 69 12.27 -2.55 8.48
N PHE A 70 12.43 -2.61 7.15
CA PHE A 70 11.32 -2.47 6.23
C PHE A 70 10.24 -3.52 6.52
N LYS A 71 8.99 -3.09 6.56
CA LYS A 71 7.81 -3.92 6.73
C LYS A 71 6.75 -3.50 5.75
N LYS A 72 6.19 -4.49 5.05
CA LYS A 72 4.87 -4.37 4.47
C LYS A 72 3.85 -4.49 5.60
N LEU A 73 3.12 -3.42 5.89
CA LEU A 73 2.17 -3.41 6.99
C LEU A 73 0.91 -4.18 6.59
N SER A 74 0.28 -4.83 7.58
CA SER A 74 -1.02 -5.47 7.37
C SER A 74 -2.12 -4.42 7.21
N LYS A 75 -3.27 -4.79 6.62
CA LYS A 75 -4.45 -3.93 6.38
C LYS A 75 -5.17 -3.41 7.64
N HIS A 76 -4.45 -3.29 8.75
CA HIS A 76 -4.98 -3.05 10.08
C HIS A 76 -4.21 -1.95 10.82
N VAL A 77 -3.27 -1.25 10.17
CA VAL A 77 -2.55 -0.12 10.76
C VAL A 77 -3.04 1.15 10.08
N PHE A 78 -3.53 2.10 10.86
CA PHE A 78 -4.16 3.32 10.39
C PHE A 78 -3.49 4.54 11.02
N ILE A 79 -3.78 5.72 10.47
CA ILE A 79 -3.50 6.98 11.11
C ILE A 79 -4.81 7.63 11.54
N GLU A 80 -4.88 8.05 12.80
CA GLU A 80 -6.06 8.69 13.39
C GLU A 80 -5.58 9.82 14.31
N ASN A 81 -6.02 11.05 14.04
CA ASN A 81 -5.61 12.25 14.78
C ASN A 81 -4.08 12.36 14.95
N GLY A 82 -3.32 12.13 13.88
CA GLY A 82 -1.86 12.20 13.88
C GLY A 82 -1.12 11.06 14.58
N LYS A 83 -1.84 10.01 15.02
CA LYS A 83 -1.28 8.85 15.71
C LYS A 83 -1.48 7.58 14.91
N ILE A 84 -0.50 6.70 14.99
CA ILE A 84 -0.58 5.37 14.38
C ILE A 84 -1.34 4.46 15.33
N ILE A 85 -2.40 3.82 14.83
CA ILE A 85 -3.29 2.98 15.62
C ILE A 85 -3.57 1.67 14.90
N ASP A 86 -3.62 0.56 15.64
CA ASP A 86 -4.01 -0.73 15.09
C ASP A 86 -5.54 -0.94 15.16
N GLN A 87 -6.07 -1.78 14.27
CA GLN A 87 -7.51 -2.04 14.19
C GLN A 87 -8.10 -2.60 15.49
N LYS A 88 -7.34 -3.38 16.26
CA LYS A 88 -7.83 -3.95 17.52
C LYS A 88 -8.00 -2.84 18.54
N GLU A 89 -7.08 -1.88 18.59
CA GLU A 89 -7.18 -0.70 19.43
C GLU A 89 -8.33 0.20 19.01
N MET A 90 -8.53 0.42 17.70
CA MET A 90 -9.69 1.18 17.20
C MET A 90 -11.02 0.55 17.63
N LYS A 91 -11.17 -0.77 17.47
CA LYS A 91 -12.36 -1.51 17.89
C LYS A 91 -12.61 -1.40 19.39
N LYS A 92 -11.56 -1.46 20.22
CA LYS A 92 -11.67 -1.27 21.68
C LYS A 92 -12.19 0.12 22.04
N LYS A 93 -11.88 1.14 21.23
CA LYS A 93 -12.35 2.52 21.40
C LYS A 93 -13.72 2.78 20.75
N GLY A 94 -14.33 1.78 20.11
CA GLY A 94 -15.58 1.96 19.37
C GLY A 94 -15.45 2.91 18.18
N MET A 95 -14.25 3.01 17.60
CA MET A 95 -13.95 3.91 16.49
C MET A 95 -13.85 3.13 15.18
N ASP A 96 -14.35 3.76 14.11
CA ASP A 96 -14.12 3.31 12.74
C ASP A 96 -12.96 4.09 12.11
N PRO A 97 -12.17 3.46 11.22
CA PRO A 97 -11.06 4.13 10.54
C PRO A 97 -11.56 5.23 9.62
N THR A 98 -11.07 6.45 9.84
CA THR A 98 -11.34 7.62 8.98
C THR A 98 -10.66 7.49 7.63
N CYS A 99 -9.43 6.95 7.61
CA CYS A 99 -8.66 6.75 6.40
C CYS A 99 -8.31 5.27 6.16
N LYS A 100 -7.76 4.97 4.98
CA LYS A 100 -7.25 3.64 4.66
C LYS A 100 -6.01 3.28 5.47
N SER A 101 -5.75 1.98 5.53
CA SER A 101 -4.56 1.45 6.22
C SER A 101 -3.28 1.83 5.50
N ILE A 102 -2.23 2.07 6.28
CA ILE A 102 -0.87 2.34 5.82
C ILE A 102 -0.29 1.08 5.15
N ASP A 103 0.42 1.25 4.04
CA ASP A 103 0.96 0.14 3.24
C ASP A 103 2.35 -0.30 3.74
N PHE A 104 3.23 0.66 4.06
CA PHE A 104 4.64 0.39 4.36
C PHE A 104 5.15 1.10 5.63
N TYR A 105 6.18 0.50 6.22
CA TYR A 105 7.01 1.07 7.28
C TYR A 105 8.49 0.80 7.04
N TRP A 106 9.37 1.73 7.40
CA TRP A 106 10.80 1.48 7.54
C TRP A 106 11.47 2.50 8.46
N GLU A 107 12.73 2.22 8.83
CA GLU A 107 13.60 3.16 9.53
C GLU A 107 14.70 3.66 8.57
N TYR A 108 15.04 4.94 8.67
CA TYR A 108 16.14 5.55 7.90
C TYR A 108 16.76 6.70 8.72
N HIS A 109 18.09 6.64 8.92
CA HIS A 109 18.86 7.58 9.75
C HIS A 109 18.19 8.02 11.08
N GLY A 110 17.59 7.08 11.80
CA GLY A 110 16.96 7.33 13.12
C GLY A 110 15.56 7.93 13.06
N LYS A 111 14.98 8.08 11.86
CA LYS A 111 13.59 8.45 11.64
C LYS A 111 12.75 7.24 11.26
N GLU A 112 11.49 7.27 11.66
CA GLU A 112 10.50 6.27 11.29
C GLU A 112 9.67 6.78 10.11
N PHE A 113 9.52 5.95 9.08
CA PHE A 113 8.78 6.30 7.87
C PHE A 113 7.56 5.42 7.74
N PHE A 114 6.41 6.03 7.50
CA PHE A 114 5.15 5.36 7.21
C PHE A 114 4.62 5.86 5.88
N ALA A 115 4.32 4.93 4.97
CA ALA A 115 3.88 5.30 3.63
C ALA A 115 2.55 4.66 3.25
N TYR A 116 1.69 5.47 2.64
CA TYR A 116 0.52 5.03 1.92
C TYR A 116 0.81 5.19 0.42
N HIS A 117 0.75 4.10 -0.33
CA HIS A 117 1.20 4.03 -1.72
C HIS A 117 0.05 3.68 -2.65
N LYS A 118 -0.13 4.46 -3.72
CA LYS A 118 -1.13 4.20 -4.75
C LYS A 118 -0.55 4.39 -6.14
N TYR A 119 -0.91 3.45 -7.02
CA TYR A 119 -0.58 3.50 -8.43
C TYR A 119 -1.85 3.52 -9.27
N THR A 120 -1.98 4.51 -10.14
CA THR A 120 -3.22 4.79 -10.87
C THR A 120 -2.92 5.27 -12.30
N LYS A 121 -3.36 4.52 -13.32
CA LYS A 121 -3.10 4.83 -14.74
C LYS A 121 -4.16 5.73 -15.38
N ASP A 122 -5.42 5.30 -15.30
CA ASP A 122 -6.52 5.89 -16.07
C ASP A 122 -7.46 6.70 -15.17
N SER A 123 -8.29 7.56 -15.74
CA SER A 123 -9.35 8.28 -15.01
C SER A 123 -10.62 7.43 -14.88
N GLY A 124 -11.35 7.58 -13.76
CA GLY A 124 -12.62 6.91 -13.48
C GLY A 124 -12.98 6.92 -11.98
N GLY A 125 -14.24 6.69 -11.62
CA GLY A 125 -14.72 6.90 -10.23
C GLY A 125 -14.01 6.07 -9.15
N HIS A 126 -13.46 4.90 -9.48
CA HIS A 126 -12.63 4.14 -8.54
C HIS A 126 -11.31 4.86 -8.21
N GLN A 127 -10.79 5.64 -9.16
CA GLN A 127 -9.51 6.33 -9.01
C GLN A 127 -9.64 7.62 -8.22
N ASP A 128 -10.78 8.31 -8.34
CA ASP A 128 -11.10 9.44 -7.47
C ASP A 128 -11.15 8.99 -6.00
N ASN A 129 -11.63 7.77 -5.72
CA ASN A 129 -11.54 7.21 -4.37
C ASN A 129 -10.09 7.01 -3.91
N GLN A 130 -9.18 6.55 -4.78
CA GLN A 130 -7.77 6.39 -4.42
C GLN A 130 -7.09 7.74 -4.14
N TYR A 131 -7.50 8.78 -4.87
CA TYR A 131 -7.06 10.15 -4.66
C TYR A 131 -7.55 10.72 -3.33
N ASN A 132 -8.86 10.58 -3.05
CA ASN A 132 -9.46 10.99 -1.79
C ASN A 132 -8.85 10.25 -0.59
N ASP A 133 -8.51 8.97 -0.76
CA ASP A 133 -7.84 8.19 0.28
C ASP A 133 -6.44 8.76 0.61
N LEU A 134 -5.68 9.23 -0.39
CA LEU A 134 -4.39 9.90 -0.17
C LEU A 134 -4.55 11.25 0.53
N GLN A 135 -5.56 12.03 0.14
CA GLN A 135 -5.90 13.30 0.80
C GLN A 135 -6.23 13.08 2.28
N CYS A 136 -7.08 12.11 2.59
CA CYS A 136 -7.42 11.72 3.96
C CYS A 136 -6.17 11.34 4.77
N PHE A 137 -5.28 10.52 4.18
CA PHE A 137 -4.03 10.13 4.82
C PHE A 137 -3.18 11.36 5.17
N ILE A 138 -3.01 12.30 4.25
CA ILE A 138 -2.25 13.54 4.46
C ILE A 138 -2.88 14.39 5.57
N ASP A 139 -4.20 14.62 5.53
CA ASP A 139 -4.91 15.42 6.53
C ASP A 139 -4.77 14.83 7.94
N SER A 140 -4.94 13.51 8.05
CA SER A 140 -4.76 12.80 9.31
C SER A 140 -3.32 12.82 9.81
N ALA A 141 -2.35 12.75 8.90
CA ALA A 141 -0.92 12.84 9.20
C ALA A 141 -0.47 14.23 9.64
N ASN A 142 -1.04 15.28 9.06
CA ASN A 142 -0.68 16.67 9.36
C ASN A 142 -0.92 17.06 10.82
N ILE A 143 -1.83 16.35 11.51
CA ILE A 143 -2.14 16.53 12.93
C ILE A 143 -1.00 15.97 13.83
N SER A 144 -0.13 15.11 13.30
CA SER A 144 0.92 14.48 14.08
C SER A 144 1.90 15.50 14.66
N LYS A 145 2.21 15.32 15.94
CA LYS A 145 3.17 16.16 16.68
C LYS A 145 4.54 15.49 16.82
N ASP A 146 4.68 14.26 16.34
CA ASP A 146 5.94 13.52 16.42
C ASP A 146 6.88 13.94 15.30
N SER A 147 8.00 14.57 15.66
CA SER A 147 9.02 15.02 14.72
C SER A 147 9.98 13.91 14.29
N ASN A 148 9.93 12.72 14.91
CA ASN A 148 10.71 11.56 14.53
C ASN A 148 10.00 10.66 13.52
N THR A 149 8.70 10.86 13.34
CA THR A 149 7.90 10.13 12.35
C THR A 149 7.69 10.98 11.10
N ILE A 150 7.97 10.38 9.94
CA ILE A 150 7.75 10.95 8.62
C ILE A 150 6.66 10.14 7.89
N PHE A 151 5.63 10.83 7.40
CA PHE A 151 4.51 10.27 6.66
C PHE A 151 4.63 10.61 5.17
N LEU A 152 4.55 9.58 4.33
CA LEU A 152 4.71 9.71 2.88
C LEU A 152 3.46 9.24 2.15
N ALA A 153 2.77 10.16 1.49
CA ALA A 153 1.79 9.85 0.46
C ALA A 153 2.53 9.60 -0.86
N ILE A 154 2.71 8.34 -1.22
CA ILE A 154 3.41 7.96 -2.46
C ILE A 154 2.38 7.73 -3.57
N ALA A 155 2.35 8.62 -4.56
CA ALA A 155 1.38 8.61 -5.64
C ALA A 155 2.07 8.43 -6.99
N ASP A 156 1.77 7.33 -7.68
CA ASP A 156 2.40 6.98 -8.94
C ASP A 156 1.38 6.74 -10.07
N GLY A 157 1.80 6.97 -11.30
CA GLY A 157 1.00 6.77 -12.50
C GLY A 157 0.39 8.05 -13.07
N SER A 158 0.01 7.98 -14.34
CA SER A 158 -0.40 9.14 -15.16
C SER A 158 -1.62 9.89 -14.62
N PHE A 159 -2.47 9.22 -13.84
CA PHE A 159 -3.64 9.85 -13.23
C PHE A 159 -3.26 11.05 -12.36
N TYR A 160 -2.16 10.99 -11.61
CA TYR A 160 -1.76 12.09 -10.72
C TYR A 160 -1.21 13.31 -11.45
N ASN A 161 -0.82 13.15 -12.72
CA ASN A 161 -0.40 14.24 -13.61
C ASN A 161 -1.59 14.97 -14.26
N THR A 162 -2.82 14.48 -14.03
CA THR A 162 -4.03 15.13 -14.56
C THR A 162 -4.50 16.27 -13.67
N ASN A 163 -5.29 17.17 -14.24
CA ASN A 163 -5.87 18.31 -13.52
C ASN A 163 -6.73 17.84 -12.32
N ASN A 164 -6.63 18.55 -11.20
CA ASN A 164 -7.37 18.33 -9.95
C ASN A 164 -8.84 18.81 -9.98
N GLY A 165 -9.34 19.31 -11.11
CA GLY A 165 -10.61 20.04 -11.21
C GLY A 165 -10.46 21.55 -10.96
N MET A 166 -9.24 22.05 -10.74
CA MET A 166 -8.89 23.47 -10.68
C MET A 166 -7.96 23.82 -11.85
N ALA A 167 -8.22 24.90 -12.57
CA ALA A 167 -7.35 25.32 -13.66
C ALA A 167 -5.91 25.51 -13.17
N ASN A 168 -4.95 24.86 -13.84
CA ASN A 168 -3.50 24.94 -13.62
C ASN A 168 -2.92 24.25 -12.37
N GLN A 169 -3.59 23.25 -11.80
CA GLN A 169 -2.98 22.38 -10.78
C GLN A 169 -3.26 20.90 -11.05
N THR A 170 -2.22 20.10 -11.06
CA THR A 170 -2.29 18.63 -11.11
C THR A 170 -2.71 18.05 -9.76
N LYS A 171 -3.20 16.81 -9.77
CA LYS A 171 -3.52 16.10 -8.53
C LYS A 171 -2.28 15.88 -7.66
N MET A 172 -1.12 15.64 -8.26
CA MET A 172 0.15 15.51 -7.53
C MET A 172 0.52 16.81 -6.79
N GLU A 173 0.52 17.95 -7.51
CA GLU A 173 0.81 19.26 -6.91
C GLU A 173 -0.16 19.59 -5.77
N LYS A 174 -1.44 19.22 -5.92
CA LYS A 174 -2.41 19.40 -4.83
C LYS A 174 -2.05 18.59 -3.59
N LEU A 175 -1.63 17.34 -3.73
CA LEU A 175 -1.19 16.51 -2.59
C LEU A 175 0.05 17.11 -1.92
N GLU A 176 1.00 17.62 -2.69
CA GLU A 176 2.20 18.29 -2.18
C GLU A 176 1.85 19.55 -1.37
N ASP A 177 0.88 20.33 -1.84
CA ASP A 177 0.42 21.54 -1.15
C ASP A 177 -0.37 21.25 0.12
N MET A 178 -1.08 20.10 0.18
CA MET A 178 -1.77 19.67 1.40
C MET A 178 -0.80 19.21 2.48
N ALA A 179 0.35 18.67 2.11
CA ALA A 179 1.33 18.17 3.06
C ALA A 179 2.03 19.32 3.83
N ASN A 180 2.32 19.13 5.11
CA ASN A 180 2.93 20.18 5.94
C ASN A 180 4.42 20.48 5.61
N LYS A 181 5.04 19.71 4.71
CA LYS A 181 6.43 19.86 4.23
C LYS A 181 7.49 19.79 5.33
N LYS A 182 7.15 19.19 6.49
CA LYS A 182 8.04 19.00 7.65
C LYS A 182 8.14 17.54 8.06
N THR A 183 6.99 16.94 8.34
CA THR A 183 6.85 15.53 8.74
C THR A 183 5.90 14.77 7.83
N VAL A 184 5.16 15.48 6.96
CA VAL A 184 4.25 14.90 5.97
C VAL A 184 4.66 15.41 4.60
N PHE A 185 4.76 14.49 3.64
CA PHE A 185 5.13 14.79 2.26
C PHE A 185 4.31 13.94 1.29
N ALA A 186 4.03 14.50 0.11
CA ALA A 186 3.58 13.74 -1.05
C ALA A 186 4.73 13.68 -2.06
N LEU A 187 4.95 12.52 -2.68
CA LEU A 187 5.98 12.33 -3.71
C LEU A 187 5.66 11.11 -4.60
N THR A 188 6.36 10.97 -5.72
CA THR A 188 6.38 9.74 -6.53
C THR A 188 7.44 8.77 -6.00
N ILE A 189 7.31 7.47 -6.28
CA ILE A 189 8.31 6.49 -5.78
C ILE A 189 9.72 6.78 -6.31
N ASN A 190 9.84 7.39 -7.49
CA ASN A 190 11.11 7.73 -8.11
C ASN A 190 11.86 8.84 -7.34
N GLU A 191 11.12 9.76 -6.71
CA GLU A 191 11.69 10.86 -5.93
C GLU A 191 12.16 10.41 -4.55
N LEU A 192 11.66 9.27 -4.05
CA LEU A 192 11.90 8.80 -2.69
C LEU A 192 13.40 8.71 -2.35
N LYS A 193 14.23 8.20 -3.28
CA LYS A 193 15.66 8.03 -3.01
C LYS A 193 16.37 9.36 -2.78
N GLU A 194 16.06 10.37 -3.59
CA GLU A 194 16.64 11.71 -3.44
C GLU A 194 16.04 12.43 -2.23
N PHE A 195 14.74 12.23 -1.97
CA PHE A 195 14.08 12.75 -0.79
C PHE A 195 14.72 12.26 0.51
N LEU A 196 15.04 10.96 0.60
CA LEU A 196 15.61 10.37 1.81
C LEU A 196 16.97 10.99 2.18
N LYS A 197 17.78 11.43 1.20
CA LYS A 197 19.10 12.08 1.47
C LYS A 197 19.02 13.36 2.30
N LYS A 198 17.82 13.89 2.54
CA LYS A 198 17.57 15.05 3.41
C LYS A 198 17.64 14.71 4.90
N TYR A 199 17.73 13.42 5.25
CA TYR A 199 17.81 12.87 6.61
C TYR A 199 19.09 12.06 6.78
#